data_AF-A0A7S4Q293-F1
#
_entry.id   AF-A0A7S4Q293-F1
#
_cell.length_a   1.000
_cell.length_b   1.000
_cell.length_c   1.000
_cell.angle_alpha   90.00
_cell.angle_beta   90.00
_cell.angle_gamma   90.00
#
_symmetry.space_group_name_H-M   'P 1'
#
loop_
_entity.id
_entity.type
_entity.pdbx_description
1 polymer ?
#
loop_
_entity_poly.entity_id
_entity_poly.type
_entity_poly.pdbx_seq_one_letter_code
_entity_poly.pdbx_strand_id
1 'polypeptide(L)'
;SSAARCRPSAAPPAPPPAALKRGAVQQMATAGRRHARARAAGAGVLLALAAAAATLLAGPPAANAAVPPARFALRVCEKCINRKAGEGYNPYPVLERTAQAAASAGWPAPVIESSGCLGACEFGPNVRLVKGNYAIPVTVEGMTEEEEDYKVFLSVATESLAERAFGLSSRAIAEARVEEADNAEKTAEALG
;
A
#
# COMPACT_ATOMS: atom_id res chain seq x y z
N SER A 1 45.43 -25.11 15.46
CA SER A 1 45.66 -23.86 14.73
C SER A 1 45.09 -23.96 13.34
N SER A 2 43.86 -23.48 13.14
CA SER A 2 43.13 -23.56 11.86
C SER A 2 42.96 -22.15 11.31
N ALA A 3 43.69 -21.82 10.24
CA ALA A 3 43.65 -20.51 9.62
C ALA A 3 42.41 -20.41 8.71
N ALA A 4 41.38 -19.71 9.18
CA ALA A 4 40.20 -19.36 8.40
C ALA A 4 40.59 -18.37 7.30
N ARG A 5 40.53 -18.82 6.04
CA ARG A 5 40.78 -17.97 4.86
C ARG A 5 39.57 -17.08 4.65
N CYS A 6 39.73 -15.78 4.90
CA CYS A 6 38.78 -14.75 4.47
C CYS A 6 38.73 -14.75 2.94
N ARG A 7 37.57 -15.09 2.36
CA ARG A 7 37.32 -14.88 0.92
C ARG A 7 37.08 -13.38 0.69
N PRO A 8 37.72 -12.75 -0.32
CA PRO A 8 37.39 -11.39 -0.70
C PRO A 8 35.96 -11.34 -1.24
N SER A 9 35.16 -10.44 -0.68
CA SER A 9 33.82 -10.13 -1.15
C SER A 9 33.92 -9.54 -2.56
N ALA A 10 33.26 -10.16 -3.53
CA ALA A 10 33.23 -9.68 -4.90
C ALA A 10 32.50 -8.33 -4.95
N ALA A 11 33.14 -7.32 -5.55
CA ALA A 11 32.53 -6.02 -5.77
C ALA A 11 31.24 -6.16 -6.61
N PRO A 12 30.14 -5.49 -6.25
CA PRO A 12 28.91 -5.55 -7.03
C PRO A 12 29.13 -5.00 -8.44
N PRO A 13 28.43 -5.55 -9.45
CA PRO A 13 28.55 -5.09 -10.83
C PRO A 13 28.09 -3.63 -10.96
N ALA A 14 28.82 -2.84 -11.76
CA ALA A 14 28.49 -1.46 -12.03
C ALA A 14 27.09 -1.35 -12.71
N PRO A 15 26.28 -0.33 -12.36
CA PRO A 15 25.00 -0.11 -13.00
C PRO A 15 25.17 0.21 -14.49
N PRO A 16 24.25 -0.23 -15.36
CA PRO A 16 24.30 0.08 -16.78
C PRO A 16 24.14 1.59 -17.04
N PRO A 17 24.78 2.14 -18.09
CA PRO A 17 24.66 3.56 -18.41
C PRO A 17 23.22 3.93 -18.76
N ALA A 18 22.75 5.03 -18.17
CA ALA A 18 21.41 5.56 -18.38
C ALA A 18 21.17 5.87 -19.87
N ALA A 19 20.23 5.15 -20.47
CA ALA A 19 19.77 5.41 -21.83
C ALA A 19 18.97 6.72 -21.87
N LEU A 20 19.64 7.80 -22.28
CA LEU A 20 19.06 9.09 -22.62
C LEU A 20 18.07 8.94 -23.79
N LYS A 21 16.78 8.77 -23.48
CA LYS A 21 15.70 8.87 -24.47
C LYS A 21 15.43 10.35 -24.76
N ARG A 22 16.05 10.86 -25.82
CA ARG A 22 15.63 12.10 -26.48
C ARG A 22 14.31 11.83 -27.21
N GLY A 23 13.23 12.40 -26.70
CA GLY A 23 11.91 12.33 -27.30
C GLY A 23 11.14 13.61 -27.06
N ALA A 24 11.62 14.72 -27.62
CA ALA A 24 10.81 15.91 -27.83
C ALA A 24 10.39 15.92 -29.30
N VAL A 25 9.09 16.08 -29.57
CA VAL A 25 8.53 16.90 -30.66
C VAL A 25 7.00 16.77 -30.63
N GLN A 26 6.37 17.96 -30.48
CA GLN A 26 5.05 18.38 -30.94
C GLN A 26 3.79 17.65 -30.45
N GLN A 27 3.04 18.35 -29.59
CA GLN A 27 1.59 18.45 -29.77
C GLN A 27 1.19 19.92 -29.75
N MET A 28 0.91 20.44 -30.95
CA MET A 28 0.22 21.71 -31.14
C MET A 28 -1.29 21.49 -31.08
N ALA A 29 -1.94 22.36 -30.32
CA ALA A 29 -3.26 22.96 -30.53
C ALA A 29 -4.27 22.21 -31.43
N THR A 30 -5.40 21.81 -30.83
CA THR A 30 -6.71 22.04 -31.47
C THR A 30 -7.74 22.42 -30.40
N ALA A 31 -8.11 23.69 -30.43
CA ALA A 31 -9.32 24.20 -29.81
C ALA A 31 -10.53 23.82 -30.67
N GLY A 32 -11.63 23.48 -30.01
CA GLY A 32 -12.98 23.84 -30.48
C GLY A 32 -13.84 22.72 -31.06
N ARG A 33 -14.99 22.53 -30.40
CA ARG A 33 -16.39 22.41 -30.92
C ARG A 33 -17.17 21.44 -30.03
N ARG A 34 -18.03 21.96 -29.15
CA ARG A 34 -19.49 22.13 -29.35
C ARG A 34 -20.19 20.83 -29.75
N HIS A 35 -20.94 20.23 -28.82
CA HIS A 35 -22.24 19.54 -28.97
C HIS A 35 -22.71 19.29 -27.52
N ALA A 36 -23.65 20.00 -26.88
CA ALA A 36 -25.03 20.32 -27.19
C ALA A 36 -25.88 19.09 -27.61
N ARG A 37 -26.88 18.80 -26.77
CA ARG A 37 -28.03 17.87 -26.96
C ARG A 37 -27.70 16.40 -26.65
N ALA A 38 -28.55 15.58 -26.03
CA ALA A 38 -29.99 15.66 -25.86
C ALA A 38 -30.46 14.93 -24.58
N ARG A 39 -31.58 15.40 -24.05
CA ARG A 39 -32.47 14.68 -23.12
C ARG A 39 -33.15 13.52 -23.85
N ALA A 40 -33.29 12.37 -23.17
CA ALA A 40 -34.39 11.42 -23.31
C ALA A 40 -34.36 10.54 -22.05
N ALA A 41 -35.22 10.77 -21.06
CA ALA A 41 -36.57 10.22 -20.98
C ALA A 41 -36.57 8.69 -21.07
N GLY A 42 -36.56 8.04 -19.91
CA GLY A 42 -36.77 6.60 -19.73
C GLY A 42 -37.44 6.36 -18.38
N ALA A 43 -38.74 6.65 -18.32
CA ALA A 43 -39.62 6.24 -17.23
C ALA A 43 -40.18 4.84 -17.55
N GLY A 44 -40.19 3.96 -16.55
CA GLY A 44 -40.64 2.57 -16.63
C GLY A 44 -39.58 1.68 -15.96
N VAL A 45 -39.85 0.85 -14.95
CA VAL A 45 -41.06 0.13 -14.59
C VAL A 45 -41.05 -0.03 -13.06
N LEU A 46 -42.06 0.55 -12.38
CA LEU A 46 -42.41 0.25 -11.00
C LEU A 46 -43.48 -0.84 -11.03
N LEU A 47 -43.13 -2.13 -10.93
CA LEU A 47 -44.07 -3.20 -10.52
C LEU A 47 -43.35 -4.55 -10.39
N ALA A 48 -42.84 -4.86 -9.19
CA ALA A 48 -42.65 -6.22 -8.67
C ALA A 48 -42.07 -6.18 -7.23
N LEU A 49 -42.78 -5.56 -6.29
CA LEU A 49 -42.44 -5.59 -4.86
C LEU A 49 -43.68 -6.02 -4.07
N ALA A 50 -43.94 -7.33 -3.95
CA ALA A 50 -45.00 -7.80 -3.04
C ALA A 50 -44.91 -9.26 -2.55
N ALA A 51 -43.87 -10.04 -2.85
CA ALA A 51 -43.87 -11.49 -2.55
C ALA A 51 -42.66 -12.03 -1.78
N ALA A 52 -41.80 -11.18 -1.21
CA ALA A 52 -40.58 -11.62 -0.52
C ALA A 52 -40.49 -11.18 0.95
N ALA A 53 -41.62 -10.98 1.64
CA ALA A 53 -41.66 -10.43 2.99
C ALA A 53 -41.71 -11.48 4.13
N ALA A 54 -41.88 -12.79 3.83
CA ALA A 54 -42.15 -13.79 4.86
C ALA A 54 -40.95 -14.65 5.31
N THR A 55 -39.78 -14.51 4.68
CA THR A 55 -38.57 -15.30 5.04
C THR A 55 -37.55 -14.55 5.90
N LEU A 56 -37.84 -13.30 6.30
CA LEU A 56 -36.90 -12.43 7.03
C LEU A 56 -36.81 -12.67 8.55
N LEU A 57 -37.60 -13.59 9.14
CA LEU A 57 -37.59 -13.83 10.60
C LEU A 57 -36.78 -15.04 11.07
N ALA A 58 -36.27 -15.88 10.17
CA ALA A 58 -35.30 -16.92 10.52
C ALA A 58 -33.88 -16.37 10.32
N GLY A 59 -33.46 -15.49 11.24
CA GLY A 59 -32.08 -15.01 11.26
C GLY A 59 -31.13 -16.20 11.38
N PRO A 60 -30.12 -16.35 10.50
CA PRO A 60 -29.14 -17.42 10.63
C PRO A 60 -28.53 -17.37 12.04
N PRO A 61 -28.23 -18.53 12.66
CA PRO A 61 -27.59 -18.54 13.97
C PRO A 61 -26.37 -17.64 13.88
N ALA A 62 -26.19 -16.76 14.87
CA ALA A 62 -25.08 -15.84 14.96
C ALA A 62 -23.78 -16.66 14.88
N ALA A 63 -23.28 -16.85 13.66
CA ALA A 63 -21.99 -17.45 13.42
C ALA A 63 -21.03 -16.56 14.19
N ASN A 64 -20.31 -17.14 15.15
CA ASN A 64 -19.22 -16.48 15.84
C ASN A 64 -18.39 -15.77 14.77
N ALA A 65 -18.56 -14.45 14.68
CA ALA A 65 -18.00 -13.67 13.61
C ALA A 65 -16.50 -13.66 13.88
N ALA A 66 -15.78 -14.59 13.25
CA ALA A 66 -14.35 -14.67 13.32
C ALA A 66 -13.82 -13.26 13.02
N VAL A 67 -13.10 -12.69 13.97
CA VAL A 67 -12.52 -11.36 13.83
C VAL A 67 -11.65 -11.41 12.56
N PRO A 68 -11.95 -10.60 11.53
CA PRO A 68 -11.17 -10.66 10.30
C PRO A 68 -9.72 -10.34 10.63
N PRO A 69 -8.75 -11.01 9.97
CA PRO A 69 -7.33 -10.77 10.23
C PRO A 69 -7.01 -9.28 10.07
N ALA A 70 -6.11 -8.78 10.92
CA ALA A 70 -5.75 -7.38 10.92
C ALA A 70 -5.29 -6.95 9.51
N ARG A 71 -5.98 -5.96 8.94
CA ARG A 71 -5.63 -5.40 7.64
C ARG A 71 -4.46 -4.44 7.82
N PHE A 72 -3.45 -4.57 6.98
CA PHE A 72 -2.33 -3.64 6.90
C PHE A 72 -2.50 -2.75 5.67
N ALA A 73 -2.26 -1.46 5.83
CA ALA A 73 -2.30 -0.50 4.74
C ALA A 73 -1.02 0.34 4.72
N LEU A 74 -0.53 0.60 3.53
CA LEU A 74 0.60 1.47 3.27
C LEU A 74 0.05 2.80 2.73
N ARG A 75 0.02 3.80 3.60
CA ARG A 75 -0.62 5.10 3.37
C ARG A 75 0.36 6.10 2.78
N VAL A 76 0.04 6.58 1.58
CA VAL A 76 0.80 7.62 0.89
C VAL A 76 0.26 8.99 1.27
N CYS A 77 1.15 9.93 1.62
CA CYS A 77 0.76 11.30 1.99
C CYS A 77 0.38 12.14 0.77
N GLU A 78 -0.91 12.36 0.53
CA GLU A 78 -1.42 13.16 -0.60
C GLU A 78 -0.89 14.60 -0.61
N LYS A 79 -0.59 15.16 0.56
CA LYS A 79 -0.09 16.54 0.69
C LYS A 79 1.38 16.69 0.31
N CYS A 80 2.13 15.60 0.26
CA CYS A 80 3.54 15.59 -0.10
C CYS A 80 3.76 15.24 -1.57
N ILE A 81 2.86 14.46 -2.16
CA ILE A 81 2.81 14.22 -3.60
C ILE A 81 2.68 15.60 -4.29
N ASN A 82 3.57 15.89 -5.23
CA ASN A 82 3.70 17.18 -5.94
C ASN A 82 4.34 18.35 -5.17
N ARG A 83 4.86 18.16 -3.96
CA ARG A 83 5.69 19.20 -3.32
C ARG A 83 7.11 19.20 -3.91
N LYS A 84 7.79 20.34 -3.78
CA LYS A 84 9.20 20.50 -4.19
C LYS A 84 10.14 19.57 -3.43
N ALA A 85 9.84 19.30 -2.15
CA ALA A 85 10.52 18.26 -1.38
C ALA A 85 10.17 16.91 -2.04
N GLY A 86 11.17 16.26 -2.65
CA GLY A 86 11.01 15.03 -3.43
C GLY A 86 10.67 15.21 -4.91
N GLU A 87 10.98 16.37 -5.50
CA GLU A 87 10.98 16.60 -6.95
C GLU A 87 9.63 16.35 -7.66
N GLY A 88 8.52 16.38 -6.92
CA GLY A 88 7.21 16.06 -7.46
C GLY A 88 6.97 14.58 -7.74
N TYR A 89 7.81 13.69 -7.19
CA TYR A 89 7.65 12.25 -7.34
C TYR A 89 6.37 11.75 -6.64
N ASN A 90 5.67 10.82 -7.32
CA ASN A 90 4.51 10.13 -6.77
C ASN A 90 4.82 8.64 -6.59
N PRO A 91 4.98 8.14 -5.35
CA PRO A 91 5.28 6.73 -5.11
C PRO A 91 4.07 5.81 -5.34
N TYR A 92 2.85 6.34 -5.39
CA TYR A 92 1.62 5.55 -5.42
C TYR A 92 1.58 4.51 -6.56
N PRO A 93 1.87 4.84 -7.83
CA PRO A 93 1.78 3.86 -8.93
C PRO A 93 2.79 2.72 -8.80
N VAL A 94 3.98 3.02 -8.25
CA VAL A 94 5.01 1.99 -8.00
C VAL A 94 4.55 1.07 -6.89
N LEU A 95 4.10 1.63 -5.76
CA LEU A 95 3.62 0.85 -4.62
C LEU A 95 2.44 -0.05 -5.00
N GLU A 96 1.48 0.47 -5.79
CA GLU A 96 0.32 -0.29 -6.25
C GLU A 96 0.72 -1.46 -7.16
N ARG A 97 1.61 -1.23 -8.13
CA ARG A 97 2.13 -2.28 -9.00
C ARG A 97 2.90 -3.33 -8.21
N THR A 98 3.74 -2.92 -7.26
CA THR A 98 4.51 -3.83 -6.41
C THR A 98 3.60 -4.63 -5.48
N ALA A 99 2.55 -4.02 -4.93
CA ALA A 99 1.54 -4.71 -4.13
C ALA A 99 0.81 -5.78 -4.93
N GLN A 100 0.39 -5.46 -6.17
CA GLN A 100 -0.25 -6.42 -7.06
C GLN A 100 0.70 -7.58 -7.43
N ALA A 101 1.95 -7.27 -7.76
CA ALA A 101 2.96 -8.29 -8.05
C ALA A 101 3.19 -9.23 -6.85
N ALA A 102 3.37 -8.67 -5.65
CA ALA A 102 3.55 -9.44 -4.42
C ALA A 102 2.31 -10.31 -4.11
N ALA A 103 1.11 -9.75 -4.21
CA ALA A 103 -0.14 -10.48 -4.00
C ALA A 103 -0.30 -11.64 -5.01
N SER A 104 0.04 -11.42 -6.28
CA SER A 104 0.00 -12.47 -7.30
C SER A 104 0.98 -13.61 -7.05
N ALA A 105 2.10 -13.31 -6.38
CA ALA A 105 3.12 -14.27 -5.99
C ALA A 105 2.85 -14.91 -4.61
N GLY A 106 1.73 -14.60 -3.96
CA GLY A 106 1.37 -15.12 -2.64
C GLY A 106 2.14 -14.50 -1.47
N TRP A 107 2.87 -13.41 -1.71
CA TRP A 107 3.57 -12.68 -0.66
C TRP A 107 2.59 -11.76 0.10
N PRO A 108 2.80 -11.54 1.41
CA PRO A 108 2.01 -10.58 2.18
C PRO A 108 2.21 -9.17 1.62
N ALA A 109 1.14 -8.59 1.08
CA ALA A 109 1.14 -7.25 0.52
C ALA A 109 0.20 -6.34 1.34
N PRO A 110 0.65 -5.14 1.75
CA PRO A 110 -0.26 -4.13 2.30
C PRO A 110 -1.22 -3.62 1.23
N VAL A 111 -2.39 -3.15 1.66
CA VAL A 111 -3.29 -2.36 0.81
C VAL A 111 -2.67 -0.98 0.61
N ILE A 112 -2.60 -0.49 -0.63
CA ILE A 112 -2.10 0.86 -0.89
C ILE A 112 -3.26 1.85 -0.75
N GLU A 113 -3.11 2.82 0.12
CA GLU A 113 -4.12 3.85 0.39
C GLU A 113 -3.51 5.23 0.22
N SER A 114 -4.30 6.19 -0.24
CA SER A 114 -3.96 7.60 -0.12
C SER A 114 -4.45 8.12 1.23
N SER A 115 -3.71 9.06 1.81
CA SER A 115 -4.01 9.60 3.14
C SER A 115 -3.71 11.09 3.22
N GLY A 116 -4.19 11.72 4.28
CA GLY A 116 -3.90 13.12 4.56
C GLY A 116 -2.42 13.39 4.91
N CYS A 117 -2.18 14.50 5.60
CA CYS A 117 -0.84 14.85 6.05
C CYS A 117 -0.32 13.85 7.09
N LEU A 118 0.91 13.36 6.90
CA LEU A 118 1.58 12.46 7.86
C LEU A 118 2.48 13.20 8.88
N GLY A 119 2.58 14.53 8.79
CA GLY A 119 3.34 15.36 9.73
C GLY A 119 4.80 15.64 9.36
N ALA A 120 5.34 14.98 8.33
CA ALA A 120 6.76 15.06 7.94
C ALA A 120 6.98 15.77 6.57
N CYS A 121 6.18 16.79 6.26
CA CYS A 121 6.11 17.39 4.91
C CYS A 121 7.42 18.00 4.38
N GLU A 122 8.40 18.26 5.23
CA GLU A 122 9.70 18.81 4.86
C GLU A 122 10.59 17.80 4.12
N PHE A 123 10.36 16.50 4.33
CA PHE A 123 11.14 15.41 3.74
C PHE A 123 10.62 14.95 2.37
N GLY A 124 9.46 15.43 1.93
CA GLY A 124 8.89 15.09 0.62
C GLY A 124 7.91 13.92 0.66
N PRO A 125 7.68 13.17 -0.44
CA PRO A 125 6.67 12.13 -0.46
C PRO A 125 6.98 11.10 0.61
N ASN A 126 6.03 10.95 1.52
CA ASN A 126 6.17 10.14 2.71
C ASN A 126 5.12 9.03 2.70
N VAL A 127 5.48 7.90 3.28
CA VAL A 127 4.65 6.70 3.30
C VAL A 127 4.62 6.14 4.72
N ARG A 128 3.46 5.71 5.22
CA ARG A 128 3.31 5.13 6.56
C ARG A 128 2.64 3.77 6.50
N LEU A 129 3.23 2.77 7.14
CA LEU A 129 2.57 1.50 7.38
C LEU A 129 1.63 1.64 8.59
N VAL A 130 0.38 1.20 8.43
CA VAL A 130 -0.62 1.21 9.49
C VAL A 130 -1.27 -0.17 9.65
N LYS A 131 -1.56 -0.55 10.89
CA LYS A 131 -2.25 -1.80 11.26
C LYS A 131 -3.69 -1.50 11.71
N GLY A 132 -4.62 -2.28 11.16
CA GLY A 132 -6.03 -2.29 11.54
C GLY A 132 -6.83 -1.06 11.11
N ASN A 133 -8.11 -1.04 11.48
CA ASN A 133 -9.05 0.03 11.12
C ASN A 133 -8.71 1.37 11.79
N TYR A 134 -8.07 1.32 12.97
CA TYR A 134 -7.62 2.51 13.72
C TYR A 134 -6.32 3.10 13.18
N ALA A 135 -5.75 2.50 12.14
CA ALA A 135 -4.55 2.97 11.47
C ALA A 135 -3.37 3.23 12.43
N ILE A 136 -3.12 2.28 13.35
CA ILE A 136 -2.02 2.38 14.31
C ILE A 136 -0.71 2.36 13.53
N PRO A 137 0.15 3.39 13.61
CA PRO A 137 1.44 3.40 12.92
C PRO A 137 2.33 2.26 13.38
N VAL A 138 2.95 1.57 12.43
CA VAL A 138 3.85 0.44 12.69
C VAL A 138 5.27 0.88 12.37
N THR A 139 6.17 0.74 13.34
CA THR A 139 7.62 0.84 13.13
C THR A 139 8.12 -0.51 12.61
N VAL A 140 8.98 -0.50 11.59
CA VAL A 140 9.50 -1.72 10.96
C VAL A 140 11.01 -1.76 11.06
N GLU A 141 11.57 -2.96 11.20
CA GLU A 141 13.02 -3.15 11.21
C GLU A 141 13.64 -2.67 9.88
N GLY A 142 14.73 -1.91 9.97
CA GLY A 142 15.46 -1.36 8.81
C GLY A 142 14.99 0.02 8.35
N MET A 143 14.09 0.66 9.11
CA MET A 143 13.89 2.11 9.06
C MET A 143 15.17 2.83 9.53
N THR A 144 15.36 4.07 9.09
CA THR A 144 16.36 4.95 9.70
C THR A 144 15.85 5.47 11.05
N GLU A 145 16.73 5.95 11.93
CA GLU A 145 16.36 6.51 13.24
C GLU A 145 15.26 7.58 13.12
N GLU A 146 15.39 8.50 12.16
CA GLU A 146 14.37 9.50 11.87
C GLU A 146 13.04 8.88 11.40
N GLU A 147 13.08 7.85 10.53
CA GLU A 147 11.87 7.16 10.08
C GLU A 147 11.15 6.44 11.23
N GLU A 148 11.91 5.90 12.19
CA GLU A 148 11.38 5.25 13.40
C GLU A 148 10.69 6.27 14.31
N ASP A 149 11.30 7.43 14.53
CA ASP A 149 10.76 8.51 15.35
C ASP A 149 9.45 9.06 14.76
N TYR A 150 9.42 9.33 13.46
CA TYR A 150 8.22 9.81 12.78
C TYR A 150 7.19 8.69 12.50
N LYS A 151 7.61 7.43 12.62
CA LYS A 151 6.86 6.23 12.21
C LYS A 151 6.37 6.34 10.77
N VAL A 152 7.26 6.78 9.89
CA VAL A 152 6.99 7.15 8.48
C VAL A 152 8.26 6.90 7.69
N PHE A 153 8.15 6.28 6.52
CA PHE A 153 9.22 6.27 5.53
C PHE A 153 9.36 7.67 4.93
N LEU A 154 10.52 8.28 5.13
CA LEU A 154 10.81 9.66 4.75
C LEU A 154 11.44 9.69 3.35
N SER A 155 11.28 10.80 2.64
CA SER A 155 11.98 11.07 1.37
C SER A 155 11.84 9.99 0.30
N VAL A 156 10.64 9.42 0.12
CA VAL A 156 10.37 8.34 -0.85
C VAL A 156 10.25 8.90 -2.28
N ALA A 157 11.33 9.51 -2.76
CA ALA A 157 11.38 10.32 -3.99
C ALA A 157 11.80 9.53 -5.24
N THR A 158 12.06 8.23 -5.11
CA THR A 158 12.46 7.36 -6.22
C THR A 158 11.73 6.03 -6.16
N GLU A 159 11.71 5.32 -7.29
CA GLU A 159 11.14 3.97 -7.40
C GLU A 159 11.85 2.98 -6.47
N SER A 160 13.17 3.03 -6.39
CA SER A 160 13.95 2.18 -5.48
C SER A 160 13.61 2.42 -4.01
N LEU A 161 13.34 3.66 -3.60
CA LEU A 161 12.93 3.98 -2.23
C LEU A 161 11.49 3.54 -1.95
N ALA A 162 10.60 3.65 -2.93
CA ALA A 162 9.24 3.12 -2.82
C ALA A 162 9.24 1.59 -2.68
N GLU A 163 10.04 0.90 -3.48
CA GLU A 163 10.24 -0.55 -3.39
C GLU A 163 10.88 -0.96 -2.05
N ARG A 164 11.84 -0.19 -1.52
CA ARG A 164 12.39 -0.38 -0.16
C ARG A 164 11.28 -0.30 0.89
N ALA A 165 10.50 0.78 0.89
CA ALA A 165 9.42 0.97 1.86
C ALA A 165 8.39 -0.16 1.79
N PHE A 166 8.04 -0.59 0.57
CA PHE A 166 7.17 -1.75 0.35
C PHE A 166 7.78 -3.04 0.92
N GLY A 167 9.03 -3.35 0.57
CA GLY A 167 9.70 -4.59 0.99
C GLY A 167 9.85 -4.69 2.51
N LEU A 168 10.20 -3.59 3.19
CA LEU A 168 10.23 -3.53 4.65
C LEU A 168 8.84 -3.76 5.25
N SER A 169 7.81 -3.14 4.67
CA SER A 169 6.43 -3.30 5.12
C SER A 169 5.92 -4.73 4.95
N SER A 170 6.19 -5.38 3.81
CA SER A 170 5.82 -6.77 3.56
C SER A 170 6.47 -7.74 4.54
N ARG A 171 7.73 -7.52 4.93
CA ARG A 171 8.41 -8.32 5.95
C ARG A 171 7.76 -8.16 7.33
N ALA A 172 7.52 -6.93 7.76
CA ALA A 172 6.84 -6.65 9.03
C ALA A 172 5.43 -7.27 9.09
N ILE A 173 4.70 -7.31 7.97
CA ILE A 173 3.40 -7.99 7.87
C ILE A 173 3.56 -9.51 8.01
N ALA A 174 4.59 -10.09 7.40
CA ALA A 174 4.88 -11.52 7.51
C ALA A 174 5.15 -11.90 8.97
N GLU A 175 6.03 -11.15 9.65
CA GLU A 175 6.39 -11.34 11.05
C GLU A 175 5.17 -11.19 11.98
N ALA A 176 4.40 -10.11 11.81
CA ALA A 176 3.19 -9.89 12.62
C ALA A 176 2.16 -11.02 12.48
N ARG A 177 2.07 -11.69 11.32
CA ARG A 177 1.18 -12.84 11.13
C ARG A 177 1.68 -14.10 11.83
N VAL A 178 2.99 -14.30 11.89
CA VAL A 178 3.60 -15.41 12.64
C VAL A 178 3.33 -15.21 14.13
N GLU A 179 3.59 -14.01 14.65
CA GLU A 179 3.32 -13.68 16.05
C GLU A 179 1.83 -13.82 16.43
N GLU A 180 0.92 -13.41 15.55
CA GLU A 180 -0.52 -13.57 15.75
C GLU A 180 -0.93 -15.05 15.80
N ALA A 181 -0.34 -15.91 14.97
CA ALA A 181 -0.60 -17.34 14.97
C ALA A 181 -0.09 -18.01 16.26
N ASP A 182 1.14 -17.71 16.69
CA ASP A 182 1.73 -18.24 17.91
C ASP A 182 0.92 -17.82 19.16
N ASN A 183 0.45 -16.57 19.19
CA ASN A 183 -0.38 -16.06 20.28
C ASN A 183 -1.78 -16.69 20.29
N ALA A 184 -2.36 -16.97 19.12
CA ALA A 184 -3.63 -17.66 19.01
C ALA A 184 -3.54 -19.11 19.52
N GLU A 185 -2.46 -19.83 19.20
CA GLU A 185 -2.21 -21.19 19.70
C GLU A 185 -2.08 -21.22 21.22
N LYS A 186 -1.24 -20.33 21.80
CA LYS A 186 -1.09 -20.20 23.26
C LYS A 186 -2.40 -19.87 23.97
N THR A 187 -3.23 -19.04 23.35
CA THR A 187 -4.54 -18.68 23.92
C THR A 187 -5.51 -19.87 23.88
N ALA A 188 -5.46 -20.69 22.83
CA ALA A 188 -6.28 -21.89 22.73
C ALA A 188 -5.88 -22.95 23.78
N GLU A 189 -4.58 -23.15 24.00
CA GLU A 189 -4.07 -24.07 25.04
C GLU A 189 -4.47 -23.59 26.45
N ALA A 190 -4.41 -22.29 26.73
CA ALA A 190 -4.76 -21.74 28.05
C ALA A 190 -6.26 -21.85 28.39
N LEU A 191 -7.14 -22.06 27.41
CA LEU A 191 -8.59 -22.14 27.59
C LEU A 191 -9.14 -23.58 27.57
N GLY A 192 -8.34 -24.57 27.18
CA GLY A 192 -8.70 -26.00 27.14
C GLY A 192 -8.36 -26.73 28.42
#